data_AF-A0A328IKL5-F1
#
_entry.id   AF-A0A328IKL5-F1
#
_cell.length_a   1.000
_cell.length_b   1.000
_cell.length_c   1.000
_cell.angle_alpha   90.00
_cell.angle_beta   90.00
_cell.angle_gamma   90.00
#
_symmetry.space_group_name_H-M   'P 1'
#
loop_
_entity.id
_entity.type
_entity.pdbx_description
1 polymer ?
#
loop_
_entity_poly.entity_id
_entity_poly.type
_entity_poly.pdbx_seq_one_letter_code
_entity_poly.pdbx_strand_id
1 'polypeptide(L)'
;MDKGTSHTIQVISPQEQDDTSKVSGTDMKYTFEKWTDGNTANPRTVTVNSDVTYTAQMKVECKIETATQPSGITTIAGSGWYIQNTNKTFTAPTVTGYTFSHWLVNGDNAGSSSSLSLKIDNPKKVVAVYENTSQNSGSLIIQGTANVSMQEFENGFLIWLRISGCNGMKAFELYLTATNSFTFEDIVLSSPNHIAGKKWSIVANNLQKKTVSVAAMSLDVAINGDQTLGYILCKTSTQILDWPVLSGTFNWSDTQDRAHSAELLIVHYATDFNRDNEVTVGDLGFFANRYNSKLGDPKWDPICDLSADGKVDFDDLSYFVNHWKH
;
A
#
# COMPACT_ATOMS: atom_id res chain seq x y z
N MET A 1 72.84 -1.23 0.86
CA MET A 1 73.23 -0.73 -0.47
C MET A 1 74.55 0.02 -0.29
N ASP A 2 75.48 -0.10 -1.24
CA ASP A 2 76.78 0.57 -1.14
C ASP A 2 76.63 2.08 -1.34
N LYS A 3 77.50 2.87 -0.70
CA LYS A 3 77.45 4.33 -0.82
C LYS A 3 77.71 4.77 -2.28
N GLY A 4 76.87 5.64 -2.81
CA GLY A 4 76.96 6.19 -4.16
C GLY A 4 76.24 5.36 -5.23
N THR A 5 75.65 4.21 -4.89
CA THR A 5 74.88 3.41 -5.86
C THR A 5 73.49 4.01 -6.09
N SER A 6 73.00 3.85 -7.31
CA SER A 6 71.64 4.25 -7.69
C SER A 6 70.71 3.05 -7.69
N HIS A 7 69.52 3.23 -7.13
CA HIS A 7 68.48 2.21 -7.07
C HIS A 7 67.14 2.80 -7.53
N THR A 8 66.34 1.98 -8.21
CA THR A 8 64.97 2.33 -8.56
C THR A 8 64.03 1.86 -7.46
N ILE A 9 63.19 2.77 -6.98
CA ILE A 9 62.08 2.45 -6.08
C ILE A 9 60.76 2.72 -6.82
N GLN A 10 59.77 1.87 -6.58
CA GLN A 10 58.46 1.94 -7.22
C GLN A 10 57.38 1.49 -6.25
N VAL A 11 56.21 2.12 -6.36
CA VAL A 11 54.96 1.67 -5.73
C VAL A 11 54.03 1.19 -6.83
N ILE A 12 53.47 -0.01 -6.68
CA ILE A 12 52.36 -0.47 -7.54
C ILE A 12 51.17 0.46 -7.27
N SER A 13 50.61 1.10 -8.30
CA SER A 13 49.54 2.08 -8.17
C SER A 13 48.62 2.02 -9.40
N PRO A 14 47.29 1.99 -9.23
CA PRO A 14 46.58 1.92 -7.94
C PRO A 14 46.73 0.54 -7.28
N GLN A 15 46.65 0.51 -5.94
CA GLN A 15 46.42 -0.72 -5.18
C GLN A 15 44.93 -0.77 -4.81
N GLU A 16 44.34 -1.94 -4.93
CA GLU A 16 42.92 -2.15 -4.73
C GLU A 16 42.72 -3.25 -3.67
N GLN A 17 41.79 -3.02 -2.75
CA GLN A 17 41.50 -3.91 -1.64
C GLN A 17 39.97 -4.02 -1.42
N ASP A 18 39.56 -5.18 -0.93
CA ASP A 18 38.19 -5.47 -0.48
C ASP A 18 38.25 -5.63 1.05
N ASP A 19 37.90 -4.56 1.76
CA ASP A 19 38.07 -4.41 3.21
C ASP A 19 36.78 -4.68 3.98
N THR A 20 35.62 -4.42 3.40
CA THR A 20 34.35 -4.48 4.11
C THR A 20 33.34 -5.36 3.40
N SER A 21 32.56 -6.12 4.16
CA SER A 21 31.41 -6.86 3.62
C SER A 21 30.18 -5.97 3.37
N LYS A 22 30.31 -4.64 3.48
CA LYS A 22 29.18 -3.70 3.41
C LYS A 22 28.89 -3.26 1.97
N VAL A 23 29.91 -3.26 1.13
CA VAL A 23 29.91 -2.88 -0.28
C VAL A 23 30.40 -4.10 -1.07
N SER A 24 29.96 -4.28 -2.30
CA SER A 24 30.33 -5.47 -3.09
C SER A 24 31.70 -5.34 -3.76
N GLY A 25 32.55 -6.35 -3.61
CA GLY A 25 33.88 -6.44 -4.22
C GLY A 25 34.83 -5.36 -3.72
N THR A 26 35.89 -5.08 -4.50
CA THR A 26 36.89 -4.04 -4.17
C THR A 26 36.22 -2.72 -3.76
N ASP A 27 36.55 -2.25 -2.57
CA ASP A 27 35.91 -1.12 -1.93
C ASP A 27 36.89 -0.05 -1.41
N MET A 28 38.20 -0.34 -1.45
CA MET A 28 39.30 0.58 -1.13
C MET A 28 40.29 0.69 -2.29
N LYS A 29 40.74 1.92 -2.58
CA LYS A 29 41.68 2.24 -3.65
C LYS A 29 42.75 3.21 -3.17
N TYR A 30 44.01 2.81 -3.35
CA TYR A 30 45.19 3.58 -2.95
C TYR A 30 45.96 4.01 -4.19
N THR A 31 46.00 5.31 -4.47
CA THR A 31 46.74 5.87 -5.60
C THR A 31 47.96 6.63 -5.09
N PHE A 32 49.14 6.31 -5.62
CA PHE A 32 50.36 7.04 -5.29
C PHE A 32 50.22 8.53 -5.64
N GLU A 33 50.52 9.41 -4.68
CA GLU A 33 50.58 10.86 -4.92
C GLU A 33 52.02 11.36 -4.97
N LYS A 34 52.81 11.04 -3.94
CA LYS A 34 54.18 11.50 -3.80
C LYS A 34 54.95 10.71 -2.75
N TRP A 35 56.26 10.86 -2.75
CA TRP A 35 57.13 10.42 -1.67
C TRP A 35 57.20 11.48 -0.56
N THR A 36 57.62 11.09 0.65
CA THR A 36 57.78 12.01 1.80
C THR A 36 58.77 13.14 1.58
N ASP A 37 59.68 13.03 0.61
CA ASP A 37 60.59 14.11 0.19
C ASP A 37 59.98 15.05 -0.87
N GLY A 38 58.68 14.90 -1.18
CA GLY A 38 57.93 15.75 -2.11
C GLY A 38 58.01 15.32 -3.58
N ASN A 39 58.79 14.30 -3.91
CA ASN A 39 58.93 13.83 -5.29
C ASN A 39 57.66 13.09 -5.78
N THR A 40 57.20 13.39 -6.98
CA THR A 40 55.98 12.81 -7.58
C THR A 40 56.25 11.72 -8.62
N ALA A 41 57.52 11.38 -8.90
CA ALA A 41 57.87 10.33 -9.86
C ALA A 41 57.69 8.93 -9.26
N ASN A 42 57.03 8.06 -10.01
CA ASN A 42 56.85 6.65 -9.68
C ASN A 42 56.81 5.81 -10.97
N PRO A 43 57.82 4.96 -11.25
CA PRO A 43 59.03 4.73 -10.46
C PRO A 43 59.96 5.95 -10.38
N ARG A 44 60.90 5.95 -9.42
CA ARG A 44 61.98 6.93 -9.34
C ARG A 44 63.31 6.30 -8.98
N THR A 45 64.39 6.97 -9.39
CA THR A 45 65.75 6.62 -9.01
C THR A 45 66.16 7.41 -7.77
N VAL A 46 66.86 6.75 -6.85
CA VAL A 46 67.46 7.33 -5.66
C VAL A 46 68.94 6.92 -5.57
N THR A 47 69.79 7.82 -5.09
CA THR A 47 71.20 7.53 -4.85
C THR A 47 71.45 7.40 -3.36
N VAL A 48 72.09 6.31 -2.95
CA VAL A 48 72.31 5.99 -1.53
C VAL A 48 73.56 6.70 -1.04
N ASN A 49 73.39 7.85 -0.39
CA ASN A 49 74.52 8.62 0.18
C ASN A 49 74.69 8.40 1.69
N SER A 50 73.60 8.01 2.37
CA SER A 50 73.49 7.65 3.79
C SER A 50 72.21 6.84 3.99
N ASP A 51 71.97 6.36 5.21
CA ASP A 51 70.69 5.74 5.57
C ASP A 51 69.54 6.74 5.34
N VAL A 52 68.50 6.29 4.65
CA VAL A 52 67.34 7.10 4.28
C VAL A 52 66.10 6.22 4.18
N THR A 53 64.96 6.74 4.62
CA THR A 53 63.65 6.08 4.49
C THR A 53 62.78 6.89 3.53
N TYR A 54 62.30 6.23 2.47
CA TYR A 54 61.32 6.80 1.55
C TYR A 54 59.97 6.16 1.83
N THR A 55 58.99 6.98 2.24
CA THR A 55 57.61 6.51 2.46
C THR A 55 56.74 7.09 1.35
N ALA A 56 55.93 6.25 0.73
CA ALA A 56 54.93 6.69 -0.24
C ALA A 56 53.71 7.28 0.49
N GLN A 57 53.25 8.43 0.01
CA GLN A 57 52.00 9.05 0.40
C GLN A 57 50.96 8.70 -0.66
N MET A 58 49.85 8.12 -0.20
CA MET A 58 48.80 7.56 -1.06
C MET A 58 47.51 8.35 -0.85
N LYS A 59 46.85 8.70 -1.96
CA LYS A 59 45.44 9.11 -1.95
C LYS A 59 44.58 7.89 -1.71
N VAL A 60 43.72 7.94 -0.71
CA VAL A 60 42.77 6.87 -0.39
C VAL A 60 41.39 7.24 -0.90
N GLU A 61 40.79 6.34 -1.68
CA GLU A 61 39.42 6.46 -2.16
C GLU A 61 38.60 5.26 -1.66
N CYS A 62 37.41 5.53 -1.12
CA CYS A 62 36.45 4.53 -0.65
C CYS A 62 35.30 4.43 -1.65
N LYS A 63 34.79 3.22 -1.86
CA LYS A 63 33.63 2.96 -2.69
C LYS A 63 32.33 3.20 -1.92
N ILE A 64 31.38 3.84 -2.59
CA ILE A 64 30.02 4.04 -2.12
C ILE A 64 29.05 3.36 -3.07
N GLU A 65 28.15 2.56 -2.50
CA GLU A 65 27.02 1.98 -3.19
C GLU A 65 25.72 2.63 -2.72
N THR A 66 24.79 2.83 -3.66
CA THR A 66 23.46 3.34 -3.36
C THR A 66 22.40 2.32 -3.75
N ALA A 67 21.32 2.25 -2.99
CA ALA A 67 20.19 1.37 -3.28
C ALA A 67 18.88 1.97 -2.74
N THR A 68 17.76 1.43 -3.19
CA THR A 68 16.43 1.78 -2.69
C THR A 68 15.83 0.61 -1.93
N GLN A 69 14.92 0.92 -1.00
CA GLN A 69 14.03 -0.05 -0.39
C GLN A 69 12.60 0.50 -0.46
N PRO A 70 11.66 -0.13 -1.19
CA PRO A 70 11.81 -1.33 -2.02
C PRO A 70 12.90 -1.22 -3.11
N SER A 71 13.51 -2.34 -3.47
CA SER A 71 14.65 -2.36 -4.41
C SER A 71 14.24 -2.04 -5.84
N GLY A 72 14.99 -1.14 -6.49
CA GLY A 72 14.89 -0.89 -7.92
C GLY A 72 13.77 0.07 -8.33
N ILE A 73 13.11 0.73 -7.38
CA ILE A 73 12.03 1.69 -7.67
C ILE A 73 12.55 3.03 -8.24
N THR A 74 13.80 3.37 -7.94
CA THR A 74 14.52 4.51 -8.52
C THR A 74 16.02 4.33 -8.33
N THR A 75 16.82 5.17 -9.00
CA THR A 75 18.28 5.25 -8.87
C THR A 75 18.65 6.47 -8.02
N ILE A 76 19.45 6.24 -6.98
CA ILE A 76 19.99 7.32 -6.15
C ILE A 76 21.34 7.73 -6.72
N ALA A 77 21.47 9.00 -7.11
CA ALA A 77 22.74 9.55 -7.55
C ALA A 77 23.77 9.53 -6.39
N GLY A 78 25.02 9.22 -6.71
CA GLY A 78 26.12 9.29 -5.75
C GLY A 78 26.84 7.98 -5.45
N SER A 79 26.52 6.87 -6.12
CA SER A 79 27.42 5.71 -6.13
C SER A 79 28.74 6.03 -6.84
N GLY A 80 29.83 5.38 -6.41
CA GLY A 80 31.17 5.58 -7.00
C GLY A 80 32.30 5.65 -5.98
N TRP A 81 33.49 6.02 -6.45
CA TRP A 81 34.69 6.17 -5.62
C TRP A 81 34.84 7.62 -5.14
N TYR A 82 35.15 7.79 -3.86
CA TYR A 82 35.29 9.11 -3.22
C TYR A 82 36.52 9.16 -2.35
N ILE A 83 37.19 10.31 -2.32
CA ILE A 83 38.36 10.54 -1.47
C ILE A 83 37.94 10.40 0.00
N GLN A 84 38.69 9.61 0.76
CA GLN A 84 38.44 9.39 2.18
C GLN A 84 38.51 10.71 2.96
N ASN A 85 37.71 10.82 4.01
CA ASN A 85 37.52 12.00 4.86
C ASN A 85 36.86 13.22 4.20
N THR A 86 36.32 13.09 3.00
CA THR A 86 35.44 14.09 2.40
C THR A 86 33.99 13.92 2.84
N ASN A 87 33.17 14.96 2.70
CA ASN A 87 31.73 14.87 2.91
C ASN A 87 31.01 14.73 1.56
N LYS A 88 30.02 13.84 1.51
CA LYS A 88 29.13 13.65 0.36
C LYS A 88 27.69 13.83 0.80
N THR A 89 26.94 14.61 0.03
CA THR A 89 25.49 14.77 0.21
C THR A 89 24.74 13.85 -0.76
N PHE A 90 23.73 13.16 -0.24
CA PHE A 90 22.77 12.36 -0.98
C PHE A 90 21.39 13.00 -0.86
N THR A 91 20.65 13.02 -1.96
CA THR A 91 19.28 13.53 -2.00
C THR A 91 18.37 12.41 -2.46
N ALA A 92 17.27 12.19 -1.72
CA ALA A 92 16.28 11.18 -2.06
C ALA A 92 15.49 11.67 -3.29
N PRO A 93 15.48 10.93 -4.41
CA PRO A 93 14.64 11.29 -5.55
C PRO A 93 13.15 11.26 -5.18
N THR A 94 12.35 12.11 -5.81
CA THR A 94 10.89 11.93 -5.79
C THR A 94 10.53 10.72 -6.64
N VAL A 95 9.68 9.84 -6.10
CA VAL A 95 9.22 8.63 -6.79
C VAL A 95 7.70 8.64 -6.81
N THR A 96 7.10 8.60 -8.01
CA THR A 96 5.64 8.49 -8.14
C THR A 96 5.15 7.22 -7.45
N GLY A 97 4.13 7.34 -6.60
CA GLY A 97 3.65 6.20 -5.84
C GLY A 97 4.41 5.94 -4.53
N TYR A 98 5.35 6.80 -4.10
CA TYR A 98 6.10 6.60 -2.86
C TYR A 98 6.44 7.90 -2.11
N THR A 99 6.47 7.84 -0.78
CA THR A 99 6.94 8.88 0.12
C THR A 99 8.27 8.42 0.71
N PHE A 100 9.27 9.30 0.66
CA PHE A 100 10.54 9.05 1.34
C PHE A 100 10.33 9.01 2.86
N SER A 101 10.85 7.98 3.51
CA SER A 101 10.73 7.76 4.95
C SER A 101 12.03 8.14 5.67
N HIS A 102 13.12 7.43 5.38
CA HIS A 102 14.43 7.66 6.01
C HIS A 102 15.58 7.02 5.21
N TRP A 103 16.81 7.33 5.65
CA TRP A 103 18.03 6.71 5.13
C TRP A 103 18.53 5.60 6.04
N LEU A 104 19.11 4.56 5.44
CA LEU A 104 19.96 3.59 6.11
C LEU A 104 21.40 3.72 5.60
N VAL A 105 22.38 3.72 6.50
CA VAL A 105 23.81 3.65 6.15
C VAL A 105 24.35 2.36 6.77
N ASN A 106 24.84 1.46 5.93
CA ASN A 106 25.36 0.14 6.37
C ASN A 106 24.37 -0.73 7.18
N GLY A 107 23.07 -0.42 7.06
CA GLY A 107 21.96 -1.06 7.77
C GLY A 107 21.38 -0.23 8.92
N ASP A 108 22.08 0.80 9.39
CA ASP A 108 21.67 1.60 10.54
C ASP A 108 20.91 2.86 10.11
N ASN A 109 19.91 3.28 10.89
CA ASN A 109 19.13 4.48 10.60
C ASN A 109 20.00 5.74 10.68
N ALA A 110 20.04 6.50 9.58
CA ALA A 110 20.84 7.69 9.41
C ALA A 110 20.01 9.00 9.33
N GLY A 111 18.71 8.92 9.59
CA GLY A 111 17.80 10.07 9.68
C GLY A 111 16.76 10.16 8.57
N SER A 112 15.76 11.01 8.77
CA SER A 112 14.55 11.15 7.95
C SER A 112 14.50 12.42 7.09
N SER A 113 15.57 13.21 7.05
CA SER A 113 15.69 14.34 6.11
C SER A 113 15.88 13.80 4.69
N SER A 114 15.19 14.40 3.70
CA SER A 114 15.35 14.05 2.27
C SER A 114 16.76 14.31 1.72
N SER A 115 17.57 15.08 2.46
CA SER A 115 19.00 15.28 2.24
C SER A 115 19.81 14.68 3.39
N LEU A 116 20.82 13.87 3.06
CA LEU A 116 21.75 13.24 3.98
C LEU A 116 23.18 13.66 3.66
N SER A 117 23.87 14.31 4.62
CA SER A 117 25.30 14.59 4.55
C SER A 117 26.09 13.52 5.29
N LEU A 118 27.03 12.87 4.61
CA LEU A 118 27.77 11.73 5.13
C LEU A 118 29.28 11.93 4.95
N LYS A 119 30.04 11.73 6.03
CA LYS A 119 31.51 11.67 5.97
C LYS A 119 31.94 10.33 5.39
N ILE A 120 32.78 10.35 4.37
CA ILE A 120 33.32 9.14 3.72
C ILE A 120 34.60 8.72 4.44
N ASP A 121 34.48 8.09 5.61
CA ASP A 121 35.62 7.60 6.40
C ASP A 121 35.97 6.13 6.14
N ASN A 122 35.04 5.37 5.56
CA ASN A 122 35.16 3.98 5.11
C ASN A 122 34.20 3.74 3.93
N PRO A 123 34.25 2.58 3.27
CA PRO A 123 33.26 2.18 2.29
C PRO A 123 31.86 2.06 2.92
N LYS A 124 30.83 2.53 2.20
CA LYS A 124 29.45 2.56 2.72
C LYS A 124 28.41 2.18 1.68
N LYS A 125 27.36 1.53 2.16
CA LYS A 125 26.11 1.30 1.43
C LYS A 125 25.03 2.23 1.97
N VAL A 126 24.54 3.12 1.10
CA VAL A 126 23.52 4.12 1.42
C VAL A 126 22.20 3.70 0.80
N VAL A 127 21.17 3.51 1.61
CA VAL A 127 19.86 3.05 1.17
C VAL A 127 18.80 4.12 1.48
N ALA A 128 18.05 4.57 0.48
CA ALA A 128 16.84 5.37 0.73
C ALA A 128 15.65 4.43 0.91
N VAL A 129 14.95 4.58 2.04
CA VAL A 129 13.75 3.82 2.35
C VAL A 129 12.53 4.66 1.99
N TYR A 130 11.63 4.04 1.23
CA TYR A 130 10.39 4.63 0.76
C TYR A 130 9.21 3.79 1.23
N GLU A 131 8.13 4.49 1.52
CA GLU A 131 6.83 3.92 1.83
C GLU A 131 5.89 4.20 0.65
N ASN A 132 5.03 3.26 0.28
CA ASN A 132 4.15 3.43 -0.87
C ASN A 132 3.12 4.54 -0.57
N THR A 133 3.01 5.57 -1.43
CA THR A 133 1.96 6.61 -1.33
C THR A 133 0.61 6.09 -1.77
N SER A 134 0.58 4.99 -2.53
CA SER A 134 -0.59 4.13 -2.53
C SER A 134 -0.67 3.53 -1.14
N GLN A 135 -1.26 4.33 -0.24
CA GLN A 135 -2.19 3.75 0.69
C GLN A 135 -2.99 2.72 -0.08
N ASN A 136 -3.23 1.62 0.59
CA ASN A 136 -4.29 0.71 0.35
C ASN A 136 -5.62 1.50 0.41
N SER A 137 -5.84 2.38 -0.57
CA SER A 137 -6.95 3.31 -0.74
C SER A 137 -8.10 2.50 -1.28
N GLY A 138 -8.64 1.66 -0.42
CA GLY A 138 -9.95 1.13 -0.64
C GLY A 138 -10.99 2.19 -0.30
N SER A 139 -12.03 2.29 -1.11
CA SER A 139 -13.27 2.91 -0.68
C SER A 139 -14.18 1.79 -0.21
N LEU A 140 -14.69 1.90 1.02
CA LEU A 140 -15.81 1.08 1.43
C LEU A 140 -17.06 1.76 0.90
N ILE A 141 -17.64 1.17 -0.15
CA ILE A 141 -18.92 1.55 -0.70
C ILE A 141 -19.99 0.76 0.06
N ILE A 142 -20.85 1.49 0.76
CA ILE A 142 -22.06 0.95 1.37
C ILE A 142 -23.21 1.19 0.41
N GLN A 143 -23.86 0.12 -0.07
CA GLN A 143 -25.03 0.20 -0.95
C GLN A 143 -26.25 -0.37 -0.24
N GLY A 144 -27.33 0.41 -0.09
CA GLY A 144 -28.61 -0.08 0.42
C GLY A 144 -29.47 -0.66 -0.69
N THR A 145 -30.10 -1.81 -0.47
CA THR A 145 -31.17 -2.35 -1.33
C THR A 145 -32.47 -2.38 -0.52
N ALA A 146 -33.57 -1.85 -1.06
CA ALA A 146 -34.88 -1.98 -0.40
C ALA A 146 -35.35 -3.42 -0.40
N ASN A 147 -35.91 -3.79 0.76
CA ASN A 147 -36.74 -4.95 1.03
C ASN A 147 -36.14 -6.29 0.60
N VAL A 148 -35.73 -7.06 1.59
CA VAL A 148 -35.58 -8.51 1.43
C VAL A 148 -36.77 -9.17 2.08
N SER A 149 -37.69 -9.71 1.28
CA SER A 149 -38.62 -10.71 1.77
C SER A 149 -37.85 -12.00 2.08
N MET A 150 -37.26 -12.04 3.27
CA MET A 150 -37.22 -13.31 3.97
C MET A 150 -38.51 -13.40 4.75
N GLN A 151 -39.26 -14.47 4.46
CA GLN A 151 -40.43 -14.92 5.19
C GLN A 151 -40.29 -14.57 6.70
N GLU A 152 -41.23 -13.76 7.22
CA GLU A 152 -41.49 -13.44 8.65
C GLU A 152 -41.01 -12.10 9.29
N PHE A 153 -40.80 -10.98 8.58
CA PHE A 153 -40.57 -9.69 9.27
C PHE A 153 -41.36 -8.50 8.70
N GLU A 154 -42.18 -7.86 9.53
CA GLU A 154 -42.77 -6.54 9.25
C GLU A 154 -41.62 -5.51 9.05
N ASN A 155 -41.45 -5.02 7.82
CA ASN A 155 -40.55 -3.93 7.37
C ASN A 155 -39.03 -4.06 7.71
N GLY A 156 -38.20 -4.33 6.70
CA GLY A 156 -36.72 -4.38 6.81
C GLY A 156 -35.99 -4.24 5.47
N PHE A 157 -34.66 -4.07 5.49
CA PHE A 157 -33.82 -3.88 4.29
C PHE A 157 -32.40 -4.44 4.48
N LEU A 158 -31.68 -4.63 3.37
CA LEU A 158 -30.27 -5.02 3.38
C LEU A 158 -29.34 -3.85 3.05
N ILE A 159 -28.19 -3.84 3.71
CA ILE A 159 -27.07 -2.98 3.38
C ILE A 159 -25.93 -3.87 2.88
N TRP A 160 -25.59 -3.79 1.59
CA TRP A 160 -24.42 -4.45 1.02
C TRP A 160 -23.14 -3.68 1.33
N LEU A 161 -22.11 -4.43 1.73
CA LEU A 161 -20.78 -3.95 2.04
C LEU A 161 -19.84 -4.32 0.90
N ARG A 162 -19.35 -3.33 0.15
CA ARG A 162 -18.40 -3.52 -0.95
C ARG A 162 -17.14 -2.71 -0.72
N ILE A 163 -15.98 -3.34 -0.87
CA ILE A 163 -14.70 -2.66 -0.82
C ILE A 163 -14.07 -2.66 -2.21
N SER A 164 -13.54 -1.52 -2.64
CA SER A 164 -12.73 -1.43 -3.85
C SER A 164 -11.25 -1.35 -3.53
N GLY A 165 -10.38 -1.67 -4.49
CA GLY A 165 -8.95 -1.32 -4.43
C GLY A 165 -8.14 -1.92 -3.28
N CYS A 166 -8.63 -2.97 -2.60
CA CYS A 166 -7.88 -3.61 -1.51
C CYS A 166 -6.78 -4.53 -2.09
N ASN A 167 -5.57 -4.49 -1.54
CA ASN A 167 -4.46 -5.34 -1.98
C ASN A 167 -3.85 -6.06 -0.77
N GLY A 168 -3.95 -7.38 -0.75
CA GLY A 168 -3.43 -8.24 0.30
C GLY A 168 -4.24 -8.21 1.60
N MET A 169 -5.52 -7.85 1.58
CA MET A 169 -6.34 -7.77 2.80
C MET A 169 -6.50 -9.15 3.43
N LYS A 170 -6.30 -9.25 4.75
CA LYS A 170 -6.42 -10.49 5.53
C LYS A 170 -7.37 -10.40 6.72
N ALA A 171 -7.65 -9.21 7.23
CA ALA A 171 -8.68 -8.99 8.23
C ALA A 171 -9.24 -7.58 8.13
N PHE A 172 -10.46 -7.39 8.62
CA PHE A 172 -11.07 -6.06 8.73
C PHE A 172 -11.89 -5.92 10.01
N GLU A 173 -12.03 -4.67 10.44
CA GLU A 173 -12.92 -4.20 11.49
C GLU A 173 -13.86 -3.14 10.92
N LEU A 174 -15.15 -3.34 11.08
CA LEU A 174 -16.20 -2.41 10.67
C LEU A 174 -16.96 -1.96 11.91
N TYR A 175 -17.10 -0.64 12.05
CA TYR A 175 -17.97 -0.01 13.01
C TYR A 175 -18.96 0.88 12.27
N LEU A 176 -20.26 0.70 12.51
CA LEU A 176 -21.32 1.54 11.97
C LEU A 176 -22.27 1.99 13.07
N THR A 177 -22.75 3.23 12.98
CA THR A 177 -23.80 3.79 13.81
C THR A 177 -24.89 4.37 12.92
N ALA A 178 -26.16 4.08 13.25
CA ALA A 178 -27.33 4.65 12.61
C ALA A 178 -27.93 5.79 13.45
N THR A 179 -28.36 6.88 12.80
CA THR A 179 -28.93 8.05 13.48
C THR A 179 -30.43 7.91 13.84
N ASN A 180 -31.24 7.20 13.04
CA ASN A 180 -32.72 7.17 13.15
C ASN A 180 -33.30 5.83 13.68
N SER A 181 -34.62 5.62 13.52
CA SER A 181 -35.53 4.63 14.13
C SER A 181 -35.32 3.14 13.78
N PHE A 182 -34.14 2.76 13.29
CA PHE A 182 -33.87 1.42 12.76
C PHE A 182 -33.06 0.57 13.74
N THR A 183 -33.23 -0.75 13.65
CA THR A 183 -32.40 -1.71 14.38
C THR A 183 -31.56 -2.58 13.47
N PHE A 184 -30.28 -2.75 13.81
CA PHE A 184 -29.45 -3.81 13.23
C PHE A 184 -29.77 -5.13 13.90
N GLU A 185 -30.05 -6.15 13.09
CA GLU A 185 -30.54 -7.44 13.57
C GLU A 185 -29.57 -8.57 13.26
N ASP A 186 -28.95 -8.53 12.08
CA ASP A 186 -27.98 -9.55 11.68
C ASP A 186 -26.92 -8.98 10.73
N ILE A 187 -25.78 -9.65 10.66
CA ILE A 187 -24.73 -9.38 9.68
C ILE A 187 -24.23 -10.70 9.09
N VAL A 188 -24.25 -10.77 7.76
CA VAL A 188 -23.83 -11.94 7.01
C VAL A 188 -22.69 -11.54 6.10
N LEU A 189 -21.55 -12.20 6.22
CA LEU A 189 -20.42 -12.00 5.32
C LEU A 189 -20.42 -13.05 4.20
N SER A 190 -20.51 -12.61 2.95
CA SER A 190 -20.54 -13.44 1.74
C SER A 190 -20.05 -12.65 0.51
N SER A 191 -19.41 -13.34 -0.44
CA SER A 191 -19.01 -12.77 -1.74
C SER A 191 -19.86 -13.38 -2.86
N PRO A 192 -20.56 -12.59 -3.70
CA PRO A 192 -21.44 -13.10 -4.77
C PRO A 192 -20.71 -13.76 -5.94
N ASN A 193 -19.38 -13.65 -6.05
CA ASN A 193 -18.62 -14.10 -7.21
C ASN A 193 -17.84 -15.41 -7.01
N HIS A 194 -18.39 -16.42 -6.31
CA HIS A 194 -17.96 -17.81 -6.52
C HIS A 194 -18.94 -18.88 -6.02
N ILE A 195 -18.96 -20.01 -6.73
CA ILE A 195 -19.89 -21.16 -6.60
C ILE A 195 -19.53 -22.12 -5.44
N ALA A 196 -18.53 -21.83 -4.60
CA ALA A 196 -18.23 -22.63 -3.42
C ALA A 196 -17.35 -21.89 -2.40
N GLY A 197 -17.85 -21.67 -1.18
CA GLY A 197 -17.02 -21.37 0.01
C GLY A 197 -17.10 -19.94 0.55
N LYS A 198 -17.42 -19.82 1.84
CA LYS A 198 -17.31 -18.57 2.61
C LYS A 198 -15.83 -18.13 2.59
N LYS A 199 -15.55 -16.87 2.22
CA LYS A 199 -14.19 -16.28 2.22
C LYS A 199 -13.83 -15.53 3.49
N TRP A 200 -14.82 -15.26 4.35
CA TRP A 200 -14.64 -14.51 5.58
C TRP A 200 -15.13 -15.35 6.76
N SER A 201 -14.38 -15.30 7.85
CA SER A 201 -14.77 -15.84 9.15
C SER A 201 -14.94 -14.69 10.13
N ILE A 202 -16.14 -14.55 10.71
CA ILE A 202 -16.39 -13.57 11.77
C ILE A 202 -15.67 -14.06 13.03
N VAL A 203 -14.75 -13.24 13.53
CA VAL A 203 -14.02 -13.49 14.78
C VAL A 203 -14.64 -12.78 15.97
N ALA A 204 -15.29 -11.64 15.74
CA ALA A 204 -16.08 -10.96 16.76
C ALA A 204 -17.21 -10.16 16.09
N ASN A 205 -18.37 -10.11 16.72
CA ASN A 205 -19.41 -9.15 16.36
C ASN A 205 -20.15 -8.67 17.60
N ASN A 206 -20.66 -7.45 17.52
CA ASN A 206 -21.57 -6.87 18.49
C ASN A 206 -22.62 -6.08 17.71
N LEU A 207 -23.83 -6.61 17.69
CA LEU A 207 -24.99 -5.93 17.12
C LEU A 207 -25.81 -5.40 18.29
N GLN A 208 -25.81 -4.08 18.43
CA GLN A 208 -26.79 -3.39 19.25
C GLN A 208 -27.75 -2.69 18.32
N LYS A 209 -28.95 -2.38 18.83
CA LYS A 209 -30.02 -1.74 18.08
C LYS A 209 -29.52 -0.70 17.08
N LYS A 210 -28.63 0.23 17.46
CA LYS A 210 -28.14 1.29 16.56
C LYS A 210 -26.68 1.19 16.14
N THR A 211 -25.95 0.15 16.56
CA THR A 211 -24.53 0.01 16.25
C THR A 211 -24.19 -1.40 15.78
N VAL A 212 -23.42 -1.49 14.71
CA VAL A 212 -22.74 -2.73 14.32
C VAL A 212 -21.26 -2.56 14.60
N SER A 213 -20.68 -3.53 15.27
CA SER A 213 -19.22 -3.75 15.29
C SER A 213 -18.95 -5.16 14.82
N VAL A 214 -18.11 -5.34 13.81
CA VAL A 214 -17.70 -6.68 13.35
C VAL A 214 -16.21 -6.69 13.05
N ALA A 215 -15.56 -7.78 13.44
CA ALA A 215 -14.21 -8.13 13.04
C ALA A 215 -14.25 -9.46 12.29
N ALA A 216 -13.62 -9.51 11.12
CA ALA A 216 -13.56 -10.71 10.30
C ALA A 216 -12.17 -10.94 9.73
N MET A 217 -11.82 -12.22 9.55
CA MET A 217 -10.57 -12.64 8.92
C MET A 217 -10.85 -13.35 7.60
N SER A 218 -9.96 -13.16 6.64
CA SER A 218 -9.99 -13.86 5.37
C SER A 218 -9.66 -15.34 5.60
N LEU A 219 -10.43 -16.22 4.96
CA LEU A 219 -10.14 -17.64 4.83
C LEU A 219 -9.17 -17.93 3.67
N ASP A 220 -8.99 -16.96 2.75
CA ASP A 220 -7.93 -16.95 1.75
C ASP A 220 -6.65 -16.30 2.30
N VAL A 221 -5.49 -16.66 1.74
CA VAL A 221 -4.18 -16.12 2.15
C VAL A 221 -4.05 -14.61 1.86
N ALA A 222 -4.69 -14.11 0.80
CA ALA A 222 -4.68 -12.69 0.44
C ALA A 222 -5.92 -12.33 -0.40
N ILE A 223 -6.64 -11.28 0.01
CA ILE A 223 -7.78 -10.73 -0.74
C ILE A 223 -7.33 -9.49 -1.51
N ASN A 224 -7.62 -9.47 -2.81
CA ASN A 224 -7.17 -8.44 -3.74
C ASN A 224 -8.32 -7.91 -4.62
N GLY A 225 -8.20 -6.67 -5.07
CA GLY A 225 -9.16 -6.00 -5.94
C GLY A 225 -10.48 -5.67 -5.26
N ASP A 226 -11.52 -5.49 -6.05
CA ASP A 226 -12.85 -5.13 -5.56
C ASP A 226 -13.57 -6.39 -5.04
N GLN A 227 -14.17 -6.28 -3.86
CA GLN A 227 -14.82 -7.40 -3.18
C GLN A 227 -16.15 -6.96 -2.58
N THR A 228 -17.13 -7.86 -2.63
CA THR A 228 -18.28 -7.78 -1.73
C THR A 228 -17.93 -8.54 -0.47
N LEU A 229 -18.03 -7.87 0.68
CA LEU A 229 -17.76 -8.45 2.00
C LEU A 229 -18.98 -9.21 2.53
N GLY A 230 -20.18 -8.70 2.23
CA GLY A 230 -21.45 -9.27 2.68
C GLY A 230 -22.55 -8.23 2.77
N TYR A 231 -23.51 -8.47 3.65
CA TYR A 231 -24.61 -7.58 3.93
C TYR A 231 -24.98 -7.49 5.43
N ILE A 232 -25.63 -6.40 5.82
CA ILE A 232 -26.24 -6.20 7.14
C ILE A 232 -27.76 -6.22 6.97
N LEU A 233 -28.44 -7.01 7.79
CA LEU A 233 -29.90 -7.02 7.89
C LEU A 233 -30.36 -5.96 8.90
N CYS A 234 -31.27 -5.10 8.44
CA CYS A 234 -31.87 -4.04 9.25
C CYS A 234 -33.38 -4.23 9.33
N LYS A 235 -33.97 -3.91 10.49
CA LYS A 235 -35.43 -3.86 10.71
C LYS A 235 -35.88 -2.48 11.15
N THR A 236 -37.17 -2.22 10.96
CA THR A 236 -37.85 -1.02 11.44
C THR A 236 -39.25 -1.33 11.92
N SER A 237 -39.65 -0.66 13.01
CA SER A 237 -41.02 -0.74 13.52
C SER A 237 -42.00 0.16 12.76
N THR A 238 -41.53 0.99 11.83
CA THR A 238 -42.33 1.88 10.99
C THR A 238 -42.04 1.63 9.52
N GLN A 239 -42.98 1.98 8.63
CA GLN A 239 -42.71 2.04 7.20
C GLN A 239 -41.46 2.91 6.94
N ILE A 240 -40.62 2.48 6.00
CA ILE A 240 -39.40 3.23 5.63
C ILE A 240 -39.86 4.48 4.87
N LEU A 241 -39.95 5.61 5.58
CA LEU A 241 -40.20 6.92 4.97
C LEU A 241 -38.90 7.73 4.82
N ASP A 242 -37.92 7.46 5.70
CA ASP A 242 -36.58 8.06 5.69
C ASP A 242 -35.51 6.97 5.85
N TRP A 243 -34.57 6.88 4.92
CA TRP A 243 -33.45 5.93 4.99
C TRP A 243 -32.45 6.30 6.11
N PRO A 244 -31.82 5.31 6.79
CA PRO A 244 -30.88 5.60 7.87
C PRO A 244 -29.63 6.31 7.37
N VAL A 245 -29.24 7.40 8.01
CA VAL A 245 -27.88 7.92 7.83
C VAL A 245 -26.94 7.05 8.66
N LEU A 246 -25.99 6.41 7.98
CA LEU A 246 -24.93 5.66 8.62
C LEU A 246 -23.69 6.54 8.79
N SER A 247 -22.90 6.25 9.80
CA SER A 247 -21.56 6.81 9.96
C SER A 247 -20.70 5.79 10.69
N GLY A 248 -19.40 5.85 10.50
CA GLY A 248 -18.55 4.84 11.10
C GLY A 248 -17.14 4.81 10.54
N THR A 249 -16.44 3.74 10.88
CA THR A 249 -15.06 3.51 10.49
C THR A 249 -14.93 2.12 9.90
N PHE A 250 -14.09 1.99 8.87
CA PHE A 250 -13.65 0.71 8.34
C PHE A 250 -12.13 0.65 8.33
N ASN A 251 -11.60 -0.29 9.10
CA ASN A 251 -10.17 -0.53 9.21
C ASN A 251 -9.86 -1.93 8.70
N TRP A 252 -8.68 -2.13 8.13
CA TRP A 252 -8.26 -3.44 7.65
C TRP A 252 -6.76 -3.64 7.75
N SER A 253 -6.34 -4.91 7.71
CA SER A 253 -4.92 -5.27 7.74
C SER A 253 -4.49 -6.04 6.50
N ASP A 254 -3.28 -5.77 6.03
CA ASP A 254 -2.70 -6.47 4.89
C ASP A 254 -1.90 -7.73 5.30
N THR A 255 -1.34 -8.44 4.32
CA THR A 255 -0.54 -9.66 4.51
C THR A 255 0.67 -9.48 5.45
N GLN A 256 1.06 -8.25 5.78
CA GLN A 256 2.15 -7.91 6.70
C GLN A 256 1.64 -7.37 8.06
N ASP A 257 0.34 -7.51 8.36
CA ASP A 257 -0.30 -7.01 9.59
C ASP A 257 -0.34 -5.48 9.70
N ARG A 258 -0.09 -4.76 8.61
CA ARG A 258 -0.14 -3.29 8.63
C ARG A 258 -1.59 -2.83 8.56
N ALA A 259 -1.95 -1.89 9.44
CA ALA A 259 -3.30 -1.32 9.53
C ALA A 259 -3.53 -0.23 8.47
N HIS A 260 -4.72 -0.24 7.88
CA HIS A 260 -5.21 0.68 6.85
C HIS A 260 -6.64 1.10 7.18
N SER A 261 -7.07 2.27 6.69
CA SER A 261 -8.46 2.74 6.81
C SER A 261 -9.03 3.00 5.42
N ALA A 262 -10.33 2.71 5.23
CA ALA A 262 -11.05 3.04 4.00
C ALA A 262 -12.02 4.20 4.25
N GLU A 263 -12.21 5.04 3.23
CA GLU A 263 -13.27 6.05 3.28
C GLU A 263 -14.64 5.36 3.17
N LEU A 264 -15.56 5.76 4.05
CA LEU A 264 -16.93 5.25 4.08
C LEU A 264 -17.82 6.07 3.15
N LEU A 265 -18.01 5.61 1.92
CA LEU A 265 -18.95 6.24 0.99
C LEU A 265 -20.31 5.52 1.08
N ILE A 266 -21.32 6.23 1.57
CA ILE A 266 -22.67 5.69 1.72
C ILE A 266 -23.52 6.11 0.54
N VAL A 267 -23.86 5.14 -0.30
CA VAL A 267 -24.53 5.28 -1.59
C VAL A 267 -25.93 4.67 -1.41
N HIS A 268 -26.91 5.52 -1.05
CA HIS A 268 -28.28 5.09 -0.69
C HIS A 268 -29.19 4.99 -1.90
N TYR A 269 -29.34 3.82 -2.50
CA TYR A 269 -30.13 3.71 -3.74
C TYR A 269 -30.83 2.36 -3.86
N ALA A 270 -31.98 2.24 -3.20
CA ALA A 270 -32.89 1.14 -3.48
C ALA A 270 -33.45 1.16 -4.91
N THR A 271 -33.45 2.32 -5.57
CA THR A 271 -34.15 2.57 -6.84
C THR A 271 -33.37 3.41 -7.85
N ASP A 272 -32.14 3.82 -7.55
CA ASP A 272 -31.22 4.37 -8.56
C ASP A 272 -30.33 3.23 -9.04
N PHE A 273 -30.81 2.58 -10.10
CA PHE A 273 -30.20 1.40 -10.67
C PHE A 273 -29.05 1.75 -11.62
N ASN A 274 -29.08 2.95 -12.22
CA ASN A 274 -28.07 3.40 -13.18
C ASN A 274 -26.86 4.09 -12.51
N ARG A 275 -26.97 4.39 -11.20
CA ARG A 275 -25.95 4.95 -10.31
C ARG A 275 -25.57 6.39 -10.66
N ASP A 276 -26.55 7.18 -11.08
CA ASP A 276 -26.35 8.60 -11.38
C ASP A 276 -26.70 9.55 -10.22
N ASN A 277 -27.05 8.98 -9.06
CA ASN A 277 -27.47 9.64 -7.83
C ASN A 277 -28.86 10.30 -7.86
N GLU A 278 -29.63 10.11 -8.93
CA GLU A 278 -31.02 10.53 -9.05
C GLU A 278 -31.91 9.30 -9.28
N VAL A 279 -33.19 9.36 -8.87
CA VAL A 279 -34.16 8.30 -9.17
C VAL A 279 -35.09 8.83 -10.24
N THR A 280 -34.79 8.49 -11.49
CA THR A 280 -35.41 9.09 -12.68
C THR A 280 -35.90 8.03 -13.67
N VAL A 281 -36.29 8.47 -14.86
CA VAL A 281 -36.62 7.59 -15.98
C VAL A 281 -35.44 6.72 -16.43
N GLY A 282 -34.20 7.14 -16.14
CA GLY A 282 -33.02 6.32 -16.39
C GLY A 282 -33.08 4.99 -15.63
N ASP A 283 -33.51 5.04 -14.38
CA ASP A 283 -33.65 3.87 -13.51
C ASP A 283 -34.83 3.02 -13.90
N LEU A 284 -35.96 3.63 -14.26
CA LEU A 284 -37.10 2.89 -14.81
C LEU A 284 -36.71 2.18 -16.09
N GLY A 285 -35.89 2.80 -16.94
CA GLY A 285 -35.35 2.16 -18.15
C GLY A 285 -34.48 0.94 -17.83
N PHE A 286 -33.64 1.04 -16.79
CA PHE A 286 -32.85 -0.09 -16.30
C PHE A 286 -33.75 -1.23 -15.79
N PHE A 287 -34.71 -0.90 -14.93
CA PHE A 287 -35.68 -1.84 -14.36
C PHE A 287 -36.55 -2.51 -15.44
N ALA A 288 -37.05 -1.74 -16.40
CA ALA A 288 -37.90 -2.23 -17.48
C ALA A 288 -37.20 -3.29 -18.35
N ASN A 289 -35.89 -3.16 -18.56
CA ASN A 289 -35.10 -4.15 -19.30
C ASN A 289 -35.05 -5.52 -18.60
N ARG A 290 -35.33 -5.55 -17.29
CA ARG A 290 -35.21 -6.72 -16.40
C ARG A 290 -36.60 -7.22 -15.99
N TYR A 291 -37.65 -6.46 -16.27
CA TYR A 291 -39.03 -6.82 -16.00
C TYR A 291 -39.43 -8.16 -16.62
N ASN A 292 -40.31 -8.87 -15.92
CA ASN A 292 -40.77 -10.22 -16.22
C ASN A 292 -39.60 -11.22 -16.37
N SER A 293 -38.59 -11.12 -15.48
CA SER A 293 -37.50 -12.09 -15.35
C SER A 293 -37.56 -12.78 -14.00
N LYS A 294 -36.89 -13.92 -13.86
CA LYS A 294 -36.79 -14.66 -12.60
C LYS A 294 -35.40 -15.24 -12.40
N LEU A 295 -35.11 -15.66 -11.17
CA LEU A 295 -33.85 -16.28 -10.80
C LEU A 295 -33.44 -17.39 -11.79
N GLY A 296 -32.26 -17.23 -12.39
CA GLY A 296 -31.70 -18.13 -13.41
C GLY A 296 -31.90 -17.65 -14.86
N ASP A 297 -32.74 -16.65 -15.11
CA ASP A 297 -32.86 -16.04 -16.43
C ASP A 297 -31.60 -15.18 -16.73
N PRO A 298 -31.08 -15.18 -17.98
CA PRO A 298 -29.91 -14.37 -18.34
C PRO A 298 -30.10 -12.85 -18.17
N LYS A 299 -31.36 -12.39 -18.15
CA LYS A 299 -31.73 -10.99 -17.97
C LYS A 299 -32.10 -10.62 -16.53
N TRP A 300 -32.15 -11.58 -15.62
CA TRP A 300 -32.51 -11.35 -14.22
C TRP A 300 -31.34 -10.71 -13.50
N ASP A 301 -31.63 -9.63 -12.79
CA ASP A 301 -30.66 -8.93 -11.95
C ASP A 301 -31.27 -8.78 -10.55
N PRO A 302 -30.61 -9.31 -9.51
CA PRO A 302 -31.13 -9.27 -8.14
C PRO A 302 -31.36 -7.85 -7.62
N ILE A 303 -30.75 -6.82 -8.23
CA ILE A 303 -31.00 -5.43 -7.80
C ILE A 303 -32.38 -4.92 -8.21
N CYS A 304 -33.03 -5.55 -9.20
CA CYS A 304 -34.37 -5.18 -9.65
C CYS A 304 -35.49 -6.00 -8.99
N ASP A 305 -35.17 -7.08 -8.28
CA ASP A 305 -36.11 -7.89 -7.48
C ASP A 305 -36.26 -7.24 -6.09
N LEU A 306 -36.99 -6.12 -6.06
CA LEU A 306 -37.21 -5.30 -4.86
C LEU A 306 -38.16 -5.95 -3.84
N SER A 307 -38.93 -6.95 -4.24
CA SER A 307 -39.81 -7.75 -3.40
C SER A 307 -39.09 -8.98 -2.84
N ALA A 308 -37.96 -9.36 -3.43
CA ALA A 308 -37.15 -10.54 -3.15
C ALA A 308 -37.90 -11.87 -3.30
N ASP A 309 -38.92 -11.92 -4.17
CA ASP A 309 -39.72 -13.13 -4.41
C ASP A 309 -39.10 -14.05 -5.48
N GLY A 310 -37.92 -13.67 -6.00
CA GLY A 310 -37.21 -14.37 -7.05
C GLY A 310 -37.67 -13.99 -8.45
N LYS A 311 -38.53 -12.98 -8.60
CA LYS A 311 -39.01 -12.43 -9.87
C LYS A 311 -38.80 -10.91 -9.91
N VAL A 312 -38.78 -10.37 -11.11
CA VAL A 312 -38.85 -8.93 -11.35
C VAL A 312 -40.18 -8.68 -12.04
N ASP A 313 -41.19 -8.21 -11.32
CA ASP A 313 -42.55 -8.02 -11.79
C ASP A 313 -43.23 -6.77 -11.21
N PHE A 314 -44.57 -6.77 -11.23
CA PHE A 314 -45.36 -5.61 -10.84
C PHE A 314 -45.17 -5.25 -9.36
N ASP A 315 -44.92 -6.24 -8.51
CA ASP A 315 -44.71 -6.00 -7.09
C ASP A 315 -43.44 -5.17 -6.88
N ASP A 316 -42.37 -5.47 -7.65
CA ASP A 316 -41.13 -4.68 -7.63
C ASP A 316 -41.32 -3.27 -8.22
N LEU A 317 -42.10 -3.13 -9.29
CA LEU A 317 -42.40 -1.83 -9.89
C LEU A 317 -43.15 -0.92 -8.90
N SER A 318 -44.02 -1.50 -8.09
CA SER A 318 -44.77 -0.76 -7.05
C SER A 318 -43.83 -0.14 -6.00
N TYR A 319 -42.75 -0.84 -5.63
CA TYR A 319 -41.71 -0.32 -4.73
C TYR A 319 -40.89 0.80 -5.38
N PHE A 320 -40.57 0.66 -6.66
CA PHE A 320 -39.84 1.66 -7.43
C PHE A 320 -40.60 3.00 -7.47
N VAL A 321 -41.90 2.97 -7.78
CA VAL A 321 -42.74 4.18 -7.92
C VAL A 321 -42.85 4.98 -6.63
N ASN A 322 -42.79 4.32 -5.45
CA ASN A 322 -42.82 5.00 -4.16
C ASN A 322 -41.58 5.87 -3.87
N HIS A 323 -40.50 5.69 -4.63
CA HIS A 323 -39.24 6.43 -4.49
C HIS A 323 -38.94 7.33 -5.69
N TRP A 324 -39.90 7.44 -6.62
CA TRP A 324 -39.77 8.30 -7.79
C TRP A 324 -39.70 9.77 -7.38
N LYS A 325 -38.62 10.45 -7.76
CA LYS A 325 -38.53 11.91 -7.58
C LYS A 325 -39.27 12.61 -8.73
N HIS A 326 -40.15 13.54 -8.38
CA HIS A 326 -40.76 14.48 -9.32
C HIS A 326 -39.74 15.49 -9.82
#